data_AF-A0A542AY25-F1
#
_entry.id   AF-A0A542AY25-F1
#
_cell.length_a   1.000
_cell.length_b   1.000
_cell.length_c   1.000
_cell.angle_alpha   90.00
_cell.angle_beta   90.00
_cell.angle_gamma   90.00
#
_symmetry.space_group_name_H-M   'P 1'
#
loop_
_entity.id
_entity.type
_entity.pdbx_description
1 polymer ?
#
loop_
_entity_poly.entity_id
_entity_poly.type
_entity_poly.pdbx_seq_one_letter_code
_entity_poly.pdbx_strand_id
1 'polypeptide(L)'
;MSTLQKIALPTLILAYSLLVLAFIFDSTNMNSDYLLFAGWIIGVTNAISNNLLAEKIDINKWLIILFIISGILWIFPPLFFTYFGIPCLFIFLGIGIYTHIKAFKLREKKTA
;
A
#
# COMPACT_ATOMS: atom_id res chain seq x y z
N MET A 1 0.15 13.78 -13.71
CA MET A 1 0.07 12.55 -12.91
C MET A 1 0.33 11.40 -13.87
N SER A 2 1.41 10.62 -13.67
CA SER A 2 1.70 9.48 -14.53
C SER A 2 0.55 8.47 -14.45
N THR A 3 0.28 7.69 -15.51
CA THR A 3 -0.77 6.65 -15.51
C THR A 3 -0.63 5.73 -14.30
N LEU A 4 0.60 5.44 -13.90
CA LEU A 4 0.92 4.62 -12.74
C LEU A 4 0.56 5.28 -11.40
N GLN A 5 0.82 6.59 -11.24
CA GLN A 5 0.40 7.34 -10.04
C GLN A 5 -1.12 7.37 -9.87
N LYS A 6 -1.86 7.49 -10.98
CA LYS A 6 -3.34 7.50 -10.97
C LYS A 6 -3.94 6.20 -10.47
N ILE A 7 -3.18 5.09 -10.53
CA ILE A 7 -3.61 3.78 -10.02
C ILE A 7 -3.05 3.58 -8.61
N ALA A 8 -1.74 3.80 -8.41
CA ALA A 8 -1.04 3.53 -7.17
C ALA A 8 -1.53 4.34 -5.96
N LEU A 9 -1.93 5.61 -6.16
CA LEU A 9 -2.40 6.44 -5.05
C LEU A 9 -3.82 6.03 -4.59
N PRO A 10 -4.82 5.90 -5.47
CA PRO A 10 -6.13 5.41 -5.07
C PRO A 10 -6.09 4.01 -4.47
N THR A 11 -5.28 3.09 -5.01
CA THR A 11 -5.16 1.74 -4.45
C THR A 11 -4.55 1.74 -3.06
N LEU A 12 -3.58 2.62 -2.78
CA LEU A 12 -3.03 2.81 -1.44
C LEU A 12 -4.11 3.30 -0.47
N ILE A 13 -4.86 4.35 -0.83
CA ILE A 13 -5.91 4.91 0.02
C ILE A 13 -7.01 3.87 0.28
N LEU A 14 -7.46 3.18 -0.76
CA LEU A 14 -8.52 2.17 -0.67
C LEU A 14 -8.07 0.95 0.13
N ALA A 15 -6.84 0.45 -0.07
CA ALA A 15 -6.32 -0.69 0.66
C ALA A 15 -6.29 -0.42 2.17
N TYR A 16 -5.76 0.73 2.59
CA TYR A 16 -5.71 1.09 4.01
C TYR A 16 -7.08 1.43 4.59
N SER A 17 -7.96 2.09 3.81
CA SER A 17 -9.34 2.36 4.24
C SER A 17 -10.11 1.05 4.48
N LEU A 18 -10.00 0.09 3.56
CA LEU A 18 -10.64 -1.23 3.70
C LEU A 18 -10.05 -2.03 4.84
N LEU A 19 -8.73 -1.95 5.06
CA LEU A 19 -8.09 -2.59 6.20
C LEU A 19 -8.65 -2.05 7.53
N VAL A 20 -8.74 -0.72 7.67
CA VAL A 20 -9.32 -0.08 8.86
C VAL A 20 -10.79 -0.46 9.03
N LEU A 21 -11.59 -0.45 7.95
CA LEU A 21 -12.98 -0.89 8.00
C LEU A 21 -13.10 -2.36 8.42
N ALA A 22 -12.25 -3.24 7.89
CA ALA A 22 -12.22 -4.65 8.29
C ALA A 22 -11.95 -4.79 9.79
N PHE A 23 -10.98 -4.06 10.35
CA PHE A 23 -10.72 -4.05 11.80
C PHE A 23 -11.92 -3.56 12.63
N ILE A 24 -12.64 -2.54 12.16
CA ILE A 24 -13.81 -2.01 12.88
C ILE A 24 -14.97 -3.03 12.85
N PHE A 25 -15.27 -3.61 11.68
CA PHE A 25 -16.40 -4.52 11.53
C PHE A 25 -16.16 -5.93 12.08
N ASP A 26 -14.90 -6.39 12.13
CA ASP A 26 -14.53 -7.66 12.76
C ASP A 26 -14.94 -7.69 14.25
N SER A 27 -14.90 -6.54 14.93
CA SER A 27 -15.36 -6.40 16.32
C SER A 27 -16.88 -6.58 16.51
N THR A 28 -17.67 -6.59 15.42
CA THR A 28 -19.14 -6.57 15.46
C THR A 28 -19.81 -7.87 14.99
N ASN A 29 -19.06 -8.96 14.75
CA ASN A 29 -19.59 -10.26 14.29
C ASN A 29 -20.45 -10.20 13.01
N MET A 30 -20.31 -9.14 12.20
CA MET A 30 -20.85 -9.13 10.84
C MET A 30 -19.96 -10.01 9.96
N ASN A 31 -20.55 -10.80 9.04
CA ASN A 31 -19.82 -11.61 8.05
C ASN A 31 -18.82 -10.74 7.24
N SER A 32 -17.63 -10.56 7.79
CA SER A 32 -16.57 -9.64 7.35
C SER A 32 -15.69 -10.25 6.25
N ASP A 33 -15.91 -11.52 5.92
CA ASP A 33 -15.17 -12.29 4.91
C ASP A 33 -15.14 -11.58 3.55
N TYR A 34 -16.24 -10.94 3.14
CA TYR A 34 -16.31 -10.20 1.88
C TYR A 34 -15.45 -8.93 1.88
N LEU A 35 -15.37 -8.23 3.03
CA LEU A 35 -14.53 -7.03 3.19
C LEU A 35 -13.06 -7.40 3.21
N LEU A 36 -12.71 -8.50 3.87
CA LEU A 36 -11.35 -9.05 3.86
C LEU A 36 -10.92 -9.49 2.46
N PHE A 37 -11.80 -10.18 1.72
CA PHE A 37 -11.52 -10.61 0.35
C PHE A 37 -11.37 -9.41 -0.61
N ALA A 38 -12.27 -8.43 -0.54
CA ALA A 38 -12.17 -7.20 -1.34
C ALA A 38 -10.91 -6.39 -0.97
N GLY A 39 -10.63 -6.27 0.33
CA GLY A 39 -9.43 -5.62 0.87
C GLY A 39 -8.15 -6.32 0.42
N TRP A 40 -8.15 -7.65 0.31
CA TRP A 40 -7.02 -8.43 -0.21
C TRP A 40 -6.74 -8.14 -1.69
N ILE A 41 -7.75 -8.18 -2.56
CA ILE A 41 -7.57 -7.89 -3.99
C ILE A 41 -7.00 -6.47 -4.19
N ILE A 42 -7.58 -5.50 -3.49
CA ILE A 42 -7.13 -4.10 -3.54
C ILE A 42 -5.74 -3.97 -2.92
N GLY A 43 -5.46 -4.73 -1.86
CA GLY A 43 -4.17 -4.82 -1.19
C GLY A 43 -3.04 -5.33 -2.08
N VAL A 44 -3.26 -6.43 -2.80
CA VAL A 44 -2.28 -6.97 -3.76
C VAL A 44 -2.06 -5.97 -4.90
N THR A 45 -3.13 -5.37 -5.41
CA THR A 45 -3.04 -4.34 -6.45
C THR A 45 -2.25 -3.12 -5.96
N ASN A 46 -2.47 -2.70 -4.72
CA ASN A 46 -1.73 -1.64 -4.04
C ASN A 46 -0.23 -1.99 -3.93
N ALA A 47 0.10 -3.20 -3.47
CA ALA A 47 1.47 -3.69 -3.35
C ALA A 47 2.23 -3.65 -4.68
N ILE A 48 1.62 -4.14 -5.75
CA ILE A 48 2.24 -4.18 -7.07
C ILE A 48 2.37 -2.76 -7.65
N SER A 49 1.26 -2.00 -7.69
CA SER A 49 1.24 -0.68 -8.33
C SER A 49 2.18 0.34 -7.67
N ASN A 50 2.29 0.32 -6.33
CA ASN A 50 3.20 1.22 -5.63
C ASN A 50 4.67 0.78 -5.76
N ASN A 51 4.97 -0.52 -5.80
CA ASN A 51 6.34 -0.99 -6.05
C ASN A 51 6.82 -0.58 -7.44
N LEU A 52 5.98 -0.76 -8.47
CA LEU A 52 6.28 -0.28 -9.83
C LEU A 52 6.49 1.24 -9.87
N LEU A 53 5.77 2.00 -9.03
CA LEU A 53 5.95 3.44 -8.95
C LEU A 53 7.29 3.80 -8.31
N ALA A 54 7.66 3.13 -7.22
CA ALA A 54 8.91 3.32 -6.51
C ALA A 54 10.12 3.05 -7.41
N GLU A 55 10.07 1.99 -8.21
CA GLU A 55 11.08 1.66 -9.21
C GLU A 55 11.17 2.73 -10.30
N LYS A 56 10.03 3.17 -10.85
CA LYS A 56 9.97 4.17 -11.91
C LYS A 56 10.53 5.54 -11.53
N ILE A 57 10.47 5.91 -10.25
CA ILE A 57 10.98 7.20 -9.74
C ILE A 57 12.33 7.07 -9.04
N ASP A 58 13.01 5.94 -9.25
CA ASP A 58 14.36 5.65 -8.80
C ASP A 58 14.54 5.90 -7.29
N ILE A 59 13.65 5.30 -6.49
CA ILE A 59 13.81 5.28 -5.02
C ILE A 59 15.05 4.44 -4.65
N ASN A 60 15.68 4.78 -3.52
CA ASN A 60 16.78 4.00 -2.97
C ASN A 60 16.42 2.50 -2.91
N LYS A 61 17.29 1.65 -3.47
CA LYS A 61 17.12 0.19 -3.54
C LYS A 61 16.78 -0.43 -2.18
N TRP A 62 17.38 0.06 -1.09
CA TRP A 62 17.08 -0.42 0.26
C TRP A 62 15.63 -0.17 0.68
N LEU A 63 15.08 1.00 0.32
CA LEU A 63 13.67 1.31 0.57
C LEU A 63 12.76 0.46 -0.31
N ILE A 64 13.13 0.19 -1.56
CA ILE A 64 12.37 -0.71 -2.43
C ILE A 64 12.34 -2.13 -1.84
N ILE A 65 13.47 -2.65 -1.37
CA ILE A 65 13.53 -3.98 -0.72
C ILE A 65 12.63 -4.02 0.52
N LEU A 66 12.73 -3.01 1.39
CA LEU A 66 11.84 -2.89 2.56
C LEU A 66 10.36 -2.82 2.15
N PHE A 67 10.06 -2.13 1.04
CA PHE A 67 8.71 -1.97 0.53
C PHE A 67 8.14 -3.26 -0.07
N ILE A 68 8.96 -4.05 -0.77
CA ILE A 68 8.56 -5.37 -1.26
C ILE A 68 8.33 -6.32 -0.09
N ILE A 69 9.26 -6.40 0.86
CA ILE A 69 9.13 -7.31 2.02
C ILE A 69 7.89 -6.97 2.85
N SER A 70 7.67 -5.69 3.15
CA SER A 70 6.46 -5.25 3.85
C SER A 70 5.20 -5.41 2.99
N GLY A 71 5.32 -5.36 1.66
CA GLY A 71 4.25 -5.60 0.70
C GLY A 71 3.76 -7.05 0.66
N ILE A 72 4.59 -8.03 1.04
CA ILE A 72 4.21 -9.44 1.08
C ILE A 72 3.05 -9.69 2.05
N LEU A 73 2.88 -8.85 3.09
CA LEU A 73 1.72 -8.93 3.97
C LEU A 73 0.40 -8.85 3.22
N TRP A 74 0.36 -8.04 2.16
CA TRP A 74 -0.85 -7.90 1.34
C TRP A 74 -1.19 -9.15 0.55
N ILE A 75 -0.24 -10.06 0.35
CA ILE A 75 -0.45 -11.35 -0.33
C ILE A 75 -1.00 -12.38 0.65
N PHE A 76 -0.63 -12.29 1.93
CA PHE A 76 -1.02 -13.25 2.97
C PHE A 76 -1.75 -12.56 4.14
N PRO A 77 -3.08 -12.33 4.03
CA PRO A 77 -3.88 -11.58 5.00
C PRO A 77 -3.76 -12.01 6.47
N PRO A 78 -3.59 -13.30 6.81
CA PRO A 78 -3.42 -13.70 8.21
C PRO A 78 -2.24 -13.00 8.91
N LEU A 79 -1.24 -12.53 8.16
CA LEU A 79 -0.10 -11.84 8.75
C LEU A 79 -0.43 -10.45 9.26
N PHE A 80 -1.51 -9.81 8.80
CA PHE A 80 -1.90 -8.47 9.26
C PHE A 80 -2.12 -8.40 10.77
N PHE A 81 -2.55 -9.50 11.38
CA PHE A 81 -2.90 -9.60 12.80
C PHE A 81 -1.73 -10.08 13.69
N THR A 82 -0.55 -10.25 13.12
CA THR A 82 0.64 -10.70 13.86
C THR A 82 1.42 -9.51 14.43
N TYR A 83 2.22 -9.74 15.49
CA TYR A 83 3.13 -8.73 16.06
C TYR A 83 4.13 -8.18 15.02
N PHE A 84 4.45 -8.98 14.00
CA PHE A 84 5.29 -8.58 12.87
C PHE A 84 4.51 -7.81 11.78
N GLY A 85 3.23 -8.13 11.60
CA GLY A 85 2.38 -7.54 10.57
C GLY A 85 2.15 -6.04 10.73
N ILE A 86 1.78 -5.61 11.93
CA ILE A 86 1.46 -4.21 12.21
C ILE A 86 2.65 -3.27 11.91
N PRO A 87 3.88 -3.52 12.40
CA PRO A 87 5.05 -2.72 12.03
C PRO A 87 5.29 -2.67 10.52
N CYS A 88 5.18 -3.80 9.83
CA CYS A 88 5.38 -3.87 8.39
C CYS A 88 4.29 -3.09 7.61
N LEU A 89 3.03 -3.07 8.08
CA LEU A 89 1.98 -2.21 7.51
C LEU A 89 2.31 -0.72 7.63
N PHE A 90 2.88 -0.28 8.74
CA PHE A 90 3.31 1.12 8.90
C PHE A 90 4.51 1.46 8.02
N ILE A 91 5.48 0.55 7.91
CA ILE A 91 6.64 0.72 7.01
C ILE A 91 6.16 0.84 5.57
N PHE A 92 5.26 -0.06 5.13
CA PHE A 92 4.68 -0.01 3.80
C PHE A 92 3.97 1.32 3.55
N LEU A 93 3.14 1.78 4.50
CA LEU A 93 2.42 3.05 4.37
C LEU A 93 3.39 4.23 4.24
N GLY A 94 4.39 4.29 5.11
CA GLY A 94 5.38 5.37 5.13
C GLY A 94 6.17 5.47 3.82
N ILE A 95 6.64 4.32 3.31
CA ILE A 95 7.36 4.28 2.03
C ILE A 95 6.41 4.63 0.86
N GLY A 96 5.16 4.16 0.89
CA GLY A 96 4.14 4.49 -0.10
C GLY A 96 3.88 6.01 -0.18
N ILE A 97 3.64 6.65 0.98
CA ILE A 97 3.45 8.11 1.06
C ILE A 97 4.70 8.85 0.56
N TYR A 98 5.89 8.46 1.01
CA TYR A 98 7.15 9.04 0.56
C TYR A 98 7.31 8.96 -0.96
N THR A 99 6.94 7.81 -1.55
CA THR A 99 6.97 7.57 -3.00
C THR A 99 6.11 8.57 -3.74
N HIS A 100 4.87 8.78 -3.28
CA HIS A 100 3.96 9.75 -3.90
C HIS A 100 4.45 11.19 -3.75
N ILE A 101 5.00 11.58 -2.59
CA ILE A 101 5.58 12.91 -2.37
C ILE A 101 6.76 13.15 -3.32
N LYS A 102 7.70 12.20 -3.43
CA LYS A 102 8.85 12.31 -4.35
C LYS A 102 8.38 12.42 -5.80
N ALA A 103 7.41 11.60 -6.17
CA ALA A 103 6.87 11.58 -7.52
C ALA A 103 6.12 12.88 -7.88
N PHE A 104 5.50 13.55 -6.89
CA PHE A 104 4.92 14.89 -7.06
C PHE A 104 6.00 15.95 -7.29
N LYS A 105 7.04 15.99 -6.46
CA LYS A 105 8.17 16.93 -6.60
C LYS A 105 8.90 16.80 -7.93
N LEU A 106 9.10 15.57 -8.42
CA LEU A 106 9.73 15.32 -9.72
C LEU A 106 8.90 15.84 -10.90
N ARG A 107 7.58 15.94 -10.73
CA ARG A 107 6.69 16.49 -11.76
C ARG A 107 6.79 18.02 -11.80
N GLU A 108 6.75 18.69 -10.64
CA GLU A 108 6.87 20.15 -10.57
C GLU A 108 8.15 20.64 -11.23
N LYS A 109 9.28 19.95 -10.99
CA LYS A 109 10.57 20.25 -11.64
C LYS A 109 10.59 20.09 -13.15
N LYS A 110 9.66 19.33 -13.75
CA LYS A 110 9.58 19.16 -15.22
C LYS A 110 8.71 20.22 -15.89
N THR A 111 7.92 20.96 -15.11
CA THR A 111 6.99 21.99 -15.60
C THR A 111 7.48 23.41 -15.34
N ALA A 112 8.58 23.57 -14.59
CA ALA A 112 9.31 24.81 -14.39
C ALA A 112 10.51 24.85 -15.35
#